data_AF-A0A3C0W114-F1
#
_entry.id   AF-A0A3C0W114-F1
#
_cell.length_a   1.000
_cell.length_b   1.000
_cell.length_c   1.000
_cell.angle_alpha   90.00
_cell.angle_beta   90.00
_cell.angle_gamma   90.00
#
_symmetry.space_group_name_H-M   'P 1'
#
loop_
_entity.id
_entity.type
_entity.pdbx_description
1 polymer ?
#
loop_
_entity_poly.entity_id
_entity_poly.type
_entity_poly.pdbx_seq_one_letter_code
_entity_poly.pdbx_strand_id
1 'polypeptide(L)'
;MKVPDLRGTLTPVFEPTSGSQLVRHVYDSITFRLRLGQAEIPDGLTAKLRTTLGQARELNEAIVESVENDERIVPNGGWVDRQMEREGAEWFFQYSLDEVGHFHATAYIEDAAGFQHWPCGGNLSIMVQPHHIRFGNTIYCAFTRLFGATKTTACAAIPDLPDAAVQLEKAGWNITPPSGTLRDLKAELPHVFNRLRCKWLHLLPVNPPPT
;
A
#
# COMPACT_ATOMS: atom_id res chain seq x y z
N MET A 1 -37.95 9.49 32.42
CA MET A 1 -37.49 10.64 31.60
C MET A 1 -37.38 10.16 30.17
N LYS A 2 -38.01 10.83 29.19
CA LYS A 2 -37.82 10.48 27.77
C LYS A 2 -36.40 10.88 27.37
N VAL A 3 -35.64 9.94 26.81
CA VAL A 3 -34.34 10.24 26.21
C VAL A 3 -34.58 11.21 25.04
N PRO A 4 -33.83 12.34 24.96
CA PRO A 4 -33.98 13.26 23.84
C PRO A 4 -33.65 12.57 22.52
N ASP A 5 -34.46 12.80 21.48
CA ASP A 5 -34.18 12.32 20.13
C ASP A 5 -33.10 13.20 19.50
N LEU A 6 -31.90 12.63 19.32
CA LEU A 6 -30.74 13.36 18.78
C LEU A 6 -30.54 13.12 17.28
N ARG A 7 -31.42 12.37 16.61
CA ARG A 7 -31.27 12.00 15.18
C ARG A 7 -31.12 13.22 14.28
N GLY A 8 -30.02 13.27 13.53
CA GLY A 8 -29.72 14.37 12.60
C GLY A 8 -29.31 15.68 13.26
N THR A 9 -29.17 15.71 14.59
CA THR A 9 -28.76 16.91 15.34
C THR A 9 -27.26 16.91 15.64
N LEU A 10 -26.65 15.74 15.73
CA LEU A 10 -25.21 15.61 15.94
C LEU A 10 -24.46 15.70 14.61
N THR A 11 -23.37 16.47 14.61
CA THR A 11 -22.47 16.59 13.46
C THR A 11 -21.07 16.11 13.88
N PRO A 12 -20.80 14.80 13.83
CA PRO A 12 -19.49 14.28 14.16
C PRO A 12 -18.47 14.71 13.09
N VAL A 13 -17.30 15.11 13.55
CA VAL A 13 -16.13 15.45 12.73
C VAL A 13 -15.02 14.48 13.11
N PHE A 14 -14.56 13.70 12.12
CA PHE A 14 -13.56 12.66 12.31
C PHE A 14 -12.22 13.10 11.75
N GLU A 15 -11.15 12.83 12.51
CA GLU A 15 -9.78 13.13 12.15
C GLU A 15 -8.91 11.87 12.35
N PRO A 16 -8.05 11.48 11.38
CA PRO A 16 -7.86 12.08 10.06
C PRO A 16 -9.14 12.15 9.23
N THR A 17 -9.23 13.16 8.37
CA THR A 17 -10.48 13.53 7.69
C THR A 17 -11.12 12.33 7.00
N SER A 18 -12.42 12.14 7.21
CA SER A 18 -13.23 11.14 6.50
C SER A 18 -12.97 11.18 4.99
N GLY A 19 -12.88 10.01 4.36
CA GLY A 19 -12.61 9.89 2.93
C GLY A 19 -11.17 10.18 2.50
N SER A 20 -10.29 10.59 3.40
CA SER A 20 -8.87 10.78 3.07
C SER A 20 -8.13 9.45 2.86
N GLN A 21 -6.96 9.54 2.23
CA GLN A 21 -6.07 8.41 1.98
C GLN A 21 -4.73 8.67 2.66
N LEU A 22 -4.28 7.71 3.46
CA LEU A 22 -3.04 7.82 4.23
C LEU A 22 -2.08 6.70 3.83
N VAL A 23 -0.82 7.06 3.65
CA VAL A 23 0.28 6.10 3.60
C VAL A 23 1.04 6.17 4.93
N ARG A 24 1.29 5.00 5.53
CA ARG A 24 2.02 4.81 6.78
C ARG A 24 2.96 3.62 6.63
N HIS A 25 3.82 3.42 7.63
CA HIS A 25 4.69 2.26 7.71
C HIS A 25 4.42 1.47 8.98
N VAL A 26 4.78 0.20 8.97
CA VAL A 26 4.87 -0.60 10.21
C VAL A 26 5.74 0.16 11.23
N TYR A 27 5.32 0.10 12.49
CA TYR A 27 5.80 0.86 13.65
C TYR A 27 5.42 2.35 13.70
N ASP A 28 4.68 2.89 12.73
CA ASP A 28 4.00 4.17 12.92
C ASP A 28 2.85 4.02 13.93
N SER A 29 2.49 5.13 14.55
CA SER A 29 1.24 5.23 15.31
C SER A 29 0.30 6.22 14.63
N ILE A 30 -0.99 5.90 14.67
CA ILE A 30 -2.07 6.76 14.19
C ILE A 30 -3.01 7.05 15.34
N THR A 31 -3.34 8.33 15.51
CA THR A 31 -4.36 8.78 16.47
C THR A 31 -5.59 9.20 15.69
N PHE A 32 -6.69 8.55 15.99
CA PHE A 32 -8.01 8.93 15.53
C PHE A 32 -8.66 9.83 16.57
N ARG A 33 -9.32 10.89 16.12
CA ARG A 33 -10.08 11.81 16.94
C ARG A 33 -11.48 11.96 16.38
N LEU A 34 -12.44 12.05 17.27
CA LEU A 34 -13.83 12.32 16.94
C LEU A 34 -14.29 13.47 17.82
N ARG A 35 -14.82 14.52 17.21
CA ARG A 35 -15.36 15.70 17.89
C ARG A 35 -16.74 16.01 17.36
N LEU A 36 -17.52 16.75 18.13
CA LEU A 36 -18.81 17.26 17.68
C LEU A 36 -18.64 18.68 17.15
N GLY A 37 -19.25 18.98 16.00
CA GLY A 37 -19.25 20.32 15.39
C GLY A 37 -20.11 21.36 16.12
N GLN A 38 -20.65 21.00 17.30
CA GLN A 38 -21.51 21.85 18.13
C GLN A 38 -20.82 22.13 19.48
N ALA A 39 -21.14 23.28 20.07
CA ALA A 39 -20.49 23.75 21.29
C ALA A 39 -20.92 23.00 22.56
N GLU A 40 -22.15 22.49 22.60
CA GLU A 40 -22.69 21.76 23.74
C GLU A 40 -22.71 20.26 23.42
N ILE A 41 -22.15 19.46 24.32
CA ILE A 41 -22.05 18.01 24.15
C ILE A 41 -23.04 17.35 25.10
N PRO A 42 -24.09 16.69 24.57
CA PRO A 42 -25.03 15.95 25.41
C PRO A 42 -24.34 14.89 26.28
N ASP A 43 -24.89 14.67 27.47
CA ASP A 43 -24.45 13.59 28.35
C ASP A 43 -24.87 12.20 27.82
N GLY A 44 -24.12 11.17 28.21
CA GLY A 44 -24.42 9.78 27.86
C GLY A 44 -23.99 9.35 26.45
N LEU A 45 -23.22 10.17 25.74
CA LEU A 45 -22.64 9.82 24.45
C LEU A 45 -21.43 8.90 24.59
N THR A 46 -21.38 7.85 23.78
CA THR A 46 -20.19 7.00 23.62
C THR A 46 -19.69 7.07 22.18
N ALA A 47 -18.39 6.86 21.97
CA ALA A 47 -17.80 6.86 20.64
C ALA A 47 -17.05 5.58 20.38
N LYS A 48 -17.16 5.07 19.16
CA LYS A 48 -16.47 3.86 18.70
C LYS A 48 -15.75 4.15 17.39
N LEU A 49 -14.51 3.67 17.30
CA LEU A 49 -13.78 3.57 16.05
C LEU A 49 -14.16 2.24 15.39
N ARG A 50 -14.71 2.31 14.19
CA ARG A 50 -14.95 1.14 13.35
C ARG A 50 -13.81 1.01 12.36
N THR A 51 -13.07 -0.09 12.39
CA THR A 51 -11.86 -0.24 11.57
C THR A 51 -11.59 -1.68 11.17
N THR A 52 -10.80 -1.88 10.11
CA THR A 52 -10.22 -3.16 9.73
C THR A 52 -8.76 -3.33 10.16
N LEU A 53 -8.20 -2.39 10.91
CA LEU A 53 -6.85 -2.48 11.46
C LEU A 53 -6.71 -3.68 12.41
N GLY A 54 -5.60 -4.42 12.26
CA GLY A 54 -5.30 -5.63 13.03
C GLY A 54 -6.20 -6.81 12.68
N GLN A 55 -6.75 -6.82 11.45
CA GLN A 55 -7.57 -7.90 10.91
C GLN A 55 -6.99 -8.47 9.61
N ALA A 56 -5.74 -8.12 9.25
CA ALA A 56 -5.16 -8.52 7.97
C ALA A 56 -5.01 -10.05 7.90
N ARG A 57 -4.54 -10.66 8.99
CA ARG A 57 -4.35 -12.10 9.07
C ARG A 57 -5.67 -12.85 8.96
N GLU A 58 -6.66 -12.47 9.77
CA GLU A 58 -7.98 -13.10 9.79
C GLU A 58 -8.69 -12.96 8.44
N LEU A 59 -8.58 -11.78 7.80
CA LEU A 59 -9.15 -11.56 6.48
C LEU A 59 -8.43 -12.38 5.41
N ASN A 60 -7.10 -12.48 5.46
CA ASN A 60 -6.34 -13.30 4.51
C ASN A 60 -6.65 -14.79 4.66
N GLU A 61 -6.73 -15.30 5.90
CA GLU A 61 -7.12 -16.69 6.17
C GLU A 61 -8.52 -16.97 5.61
N ALA A 62 -9.48 -16.08 5.86
CA ALA A 62 -10.84 -16.21 5.32
C ALA A 62 -10.88 -16.15 3.78
N ILE A 63 -10.03 -15.33 3.15
CA ILE A 63 -9.91 -15.27 1.68
C ILE A 63 -9.35 -16.59 1.13
N VAL A 64 -8.28 -17.12 1.74
CA VAL A 64 -7.68 -18.39 1.32
C VAL A 64 -8.68 -19.52 1.47
N GLU A 65 -9.32 -19.65 2.63
CA GLU A 65 -10.32 -20.68 2.89
C GLU A 65 -11.51 -20.60 1.94
N SER A 66 -12.01 -19.39 1.67
CA SER A 66 -13.05 -19.14 0.68
C SER A 66 -12.65 -19.62 -0.72
N VAL A 67 -11.42 -19.33 -1.15
CA VAL A 67 -10.92 -19.73 -2.48
C VAL A 67 -10.69 -21.24 -2.55
N GLU A 68 -10.19 -21.86 -1.48
CA GLU A 68 -9.90 -23.30 -1.44
C GLU A 68 -11.16 -24.17 -1.34
N ASN A 69 -12.18 -23.70 -0.61
CA ASN A 69 -13.41 -24.45 -0.34
C ASN A 69 -14.63 -24.00 -1.16
N ASP A 70 -14.45 -23.04 -2.08
CA ASP A 70 -15.53 -22.41 -2.87
C ASP A 70 -16.66 -21.82 -2.00
N GLU A 71 -16.29 -21.34 -0.81
CA GLU A 71 -17.20 -20.69 0.14
C GLU A 71 -17.27 -19.18 -0.11
N ARG A 72 -18.39 -18.54 0.25
CA ARG A 72 -18.51 -17.08 0.11
C ARG A 72 -17.87 -16.37 1.30
N ILE A 73 -16.98 -15.43 1.02
CA ILE A 73 -16.49 -14.47 2.02
C ILE A 73 -17.68 -13.71 2.63
N VAL A 74 -17.73 -13.64 3.96
CA VAL A 74 -18.74 -12.87 4.68
C VAL A 74 -18.59 -11.39 4.30
N PRO A 75 -19.65 -10.74 3.78
CA PRO A 75 -19.62 -9.31 3.49
C PRO A 75 -19.31 -8.53 4.78
N ASN A 76 -18.41 -7.56 4.70
CA ASN A 76 -17.90 -6.81 5.86
C ASN A 76 -17.07 -7.64 6.87
N GLY A 77 -16.57 -8.81 6.47
CA GLY A 77 -15.56 -9.55 7.23
C GLY A 77 -14.36 -8.65 7.54
N GLY A 78 -13.96 -8.60 8.81
CA GLY A 78 -12.81 -7.82 9.28
C GLY A 78 -13.12 -6.41 9.78
N TRP A 79 -14.37 -5.93 9.80
CA TRP A 79 -14.70 -4.71 10.55
C TRP A 79 -14.88 -5.03 12.03
N VAL A 80 -14.14 -4.31 12.89
CA VAL A 80 -14.29 -4.36 14.34
C VAL A 80 -14.56 -2.97 14.89
N ASP A 81 -15.36 -2.91 15.95
CA ASP A 81 -15.62 -1.68 16.69
C ASP A 81 -14.74 -1.65 17.94
N ARG A 82 -14.01 -0.55 18.13
CA ARG A 82 -13.13 -0.30 19.27
C ARG A 82 -13.65 0.92 20.03
N GLN A 83 -13.79 0.79 21.33
CA GLN A 83 -14.22 1.90 22.18
C GLN A 83 -13.18 3.03 22.14
N MET A 84 -13.63 4.27 21.92
CA MET A 84 -12.77 5.45 22.02
C MET A 84 -12.80 6.01 23.44
N GLU A 85 -11.66 6.51 23.89
CA GLU A 85 -11.51 7.20 25.18
C GLU A 85 -11.99 8.64 25.05
N ARG A 86 -12.57 9.20 26.11
CA ARG A 86 -13.07 10.59 26.13
C ARG A 86 -12.15 11.47 26.96
N GLU A 87 -11.69 12.56 26.38
CA GLU A 87 -10.94 13.62 27.07
C GLU A 87 -11.60 14.97 26.77
N GLY A 88 -12.26 15.53 27.79
CA GLY A 88 -13.04 16.77 27.65
C GLY A 88 -14.13 16.66 26.58
N ALA A 89 -13.96 17.43 25.51
CA ALA A 89 -14.91 17.55 24.40
C ALA A 89 -14.61 16.63 23.20
N GLU A 90 -13.55 15.84 23.28
CA GLU A 90 -13.10 14.98 22.18
C GLU A 90 -13.03 13.52 22.61
N TRP A 91 -13.23 12.63 21.65
CA TRP A 91 -12.92 11.22 21.78
C TRP A 91 -11.69 10.89 20.96
N PHE A 92 -10.84 9.99 21.46
CA PHE A 92 -9.65 9.57 20.74
C PHE A 92 -9.41 8.06 20.85
N PHE A 93 -8.68 7.54 19.88
CA PHE A 93 -8.18 6.17 19.88
C PHE A 93 -6.82 6.16 19.19
N GLN A 94 -5.81 5.63 19.87
CA GLN A 94 -4.48 5.49 19.30
C GLN A 94 -4.21 4.04 18.95
N TYR A 95 -3.70 3.81 17.74
CA TYR A 95 -3.35 2.49 17.26
C TYR A 95 -1.88 2.46 16.81
N SER A 96 -1.18 1.37 17.12
CA SER A 96 0.18 1.11 16.65
C SER A 96 0.11 0.18 15.45
N LEU A 97 0.67 0.59 14.32
CA LEU A 97 0.59 -0.15 13.06
C LEU A 97 1.66 -1.24 13.05
N ASP A 98 1.25 -2.49 13.15
CA ASP A 98 2.13 -3.67 13.23
C ASP A 98 2.06 -4.56 11.98
N GLU A 99 0.99 -4.45 11.20
CA GLU A 99 0.75 -5.26 10.00
C GLU A 99 0.85 -4.44 8.69
N VAL A 100 1.42 -5.05 7.65
CA VAL A 100 1.42 -4.50 6.28
C VAL A 100 0.07 -4.80 5.63
N GLY A 101 -0.54 -3.81 4.98
CA GLY A 101 -1.82 -4.01 4.32
C GLY A 101 -2.53 -2.73 3.92
N HIS A 102 -3.75 -2.89 3.42
CA HIS A 102 -4.67 -1.80 3.12
C HIS A 102 -5.90 -1.92 4.02
N PHE A 103 -6.13 -0.89 4.82
CA PHE A 103 -7.12 -0.88 5.88
C PHE A 103 -8.10 0.26 5.72
N HIS A 104 -9.26 0.12 6.36
CA HIS A 104 -10.26 1.14 6.43
C HIS A 104 -10.57 1.53 7.87
N ALA A 105 -10.97 2.78 8.07
CA ALA A 105 -11.42 3.28 9.35
C ALA A 105 -12.53 4.32 9.17
N THR A 106 -13.41 4.39 10.16
CA THR A 106 -14.39 5.45 10.37
C THR A 106 -14.72 5.45 11.86
N ALA A 107 -15.47 6.42 12.34
CA ALA A 107 -15.93 6.42 13.73
C ALA A 107 -17.39 6.85 13.78
N TYR A 108 -18.05 6.55 14.89
CA TYR A 108 -19.41 7.01 15.12
C TYR A 108 -19.63 7.32 16.59
N ILE A 109 -20.59 8.22 16.84
CA ILE A 109 -21.11 8.49 18.18
C ILE A 109 -22.41 7.72 18.35
N GLU A 110 -22.57 7.04 19.47
CA GLU A 110 -23.79 6.35 19.85
C GLU A 110 -24.45 7.14 20.99
N ASP A 111 -25.71 7.51 20.79
CA ASP A 111 -26.50 8.19 21.82
C ASP A 111 -27.11 7.22 22.83
N ALA A 112 -27.71 7.76 23.89
CA ALA A 112 -28.36 6.97 24.94
C ALA A 112 -29.56 6.13 24.44
N ALA A 113 -30.08 6.42 23.24
CA ALA A 113 -31.11 5.61 22.59
C ALA A 113 -30.52 4.52 21.68
N GLY A 114 -29.19 4.41 21.60
CA GLY A 114 -28.46 3.46 20.76
C GLY A 114 -28.39 3.86 19.29
N PHE A 115 -28.76 5.09 18.93
CA PHE A 115 -28.68 5.54 17.54
C PHE A 115 -27.26 6.02 17.21
N GLN A 116 -26.78 5.62 16.03
CA GLN A 116 -25.42 5.88 15.56
C GLN A 116 -25.37 7.10 14.64
N HIS A 117 -24.57 8.08 15.04
CA HIS A 117 -24.30 9.30 14.32
C HIS A 117 -22.93 9.20 13.65
N TRP A 118 -22.93 9.24 12.32
CA TRP A 118 -21.73 9.05 11.50
C TRP A 118 -21.20 10.40 10.98
N PRO A 119 -19.88 10.58 10.92
CA PRO A 119 -19.27 11.71 10.24
C PRO A 119 -19.53 11.62 8.74
N CYS A 120 -19.71 12.77 8.09
CA CYS A 120 -19.79 12.84 6.63
C CYS A 120 -18.42 12.54 6.00
N GLY A 121 -18.39 12.11 4.73
CA GLY A 121 -17.16 11.98 3.92
C GLY A 121 -16.69 10.55 3.65
N GLY A 122 -17.38 9.53 4.17
CA GLY A 122 -17.04 8.12 3.92
C GLY A 122 -15.83 7.63 4.71
N ASN A 123 -15.32 6.45 4.34
CA ASN A 123 -14.28 5.77 5.10
C ASN A 123 -12.89 6.34 4.79
N LEU A 124 -12.07 6.46 5.83
CA LEU A 124 -10.63 6.66 5.71
C LEU A 124 -9.98 5.40 5.14
N SER A 125 -9.03 5.58 4.22
CA SER A 125 -8.18 4.50 3.68
C SER A 125 -6.76 4.64 4.20
N ILE A 126 -6.17 3.55 4.68
CA ILE A 126 -4.84 3.51 5.29
C ILE A 126 -4.02 2.42 4.62
N MET A 127 -3.00 2.80 3.87
CA MET A 127 -2.00 1.90 3.29
C MET A 127 -0.79 1.82 4.22
N VAL A 128 -0.55 0.66 4.83
CA VAL A 128 0.60 0.42 5.71
C VAL A 128 1.66 -0.36 4.95
N GLN A 129 2.82 0.25 4.77
CA GLN A 129 3.97 -0.32 4.07
C GLN A 129 4.98 -0.96 5.05
N PRO A 130 5.80 -1.91 4.61
CA PRO A 130 6.84 -2.47 5.47
C PRO A 130 7.81 -1.41 5.98
N HIS A 131 8.19 -1.44 7.26
CA HIS A 131 9.10 -0.43 7.83
C HIS A 131 10.44 -0.35 7.10
N HIS A 132 10.94 -1.48 6.60
CA HIS A 132 12.24 -1.56 5.95
C HIS A 132 12.28 -0.82 4.61
N ILE A 133 11.17 -0.38 4.02
CA ILE A 133 11.18 0.42 2.77
C ILE A 133 11.15 1.93 3.01
N ARG A 134 11.03 2.37 4.26
CA ARG A 134 10.78 3.79 4.62
C ARG A 134 11.92 4.74 4.27
N PHE A 135 13.16 4.34 4.53
CA PHE A 135 14.35 5.18 4.34
C PHE A 135 15.59 4.34 4.00
N GLY A 136 16.68 5.03 3.64
CA GLY A 136 17.95 4.39 3.29
C GLY A 136 17.84 3.54 2.02
N ASN A 137 17.12 4.05 1.02
CA ASN A 137 16.89 3.35 -0.23
C ASN A 137 17.89 3.80 -1.30
N THR A 138 18.68 2.86 -1.81
CA THR A 138 19.53 3.05 -2.98
C THR A 138 18.99 2.15 -4.08
N ILE A 139 18.68 2.73 -5.25
CA ILE A 139 18.06 2.03 -6.38
C ILE A 139 19.10 1.89 -7.49
N TYR A 140 19.35 0.65 -7.93
CA TYR A 140 20.14 0.37 -9.11
C TYR A 140 19.21 0.17 -10.31
N CYS A 141 19.26 1.08 -11.28
CA CYS A 141 18.48 0.97 -12.51
C CYS A 141 19.25 0.11 -13.52
N ALA A 142 18.72 -1.06 -13.86
CA ALA A 142 19.34 -1.98 -14.80
C ALA A 142 18.59 -1.98 -16.13
N PHE A 143 19.27 -1.62 -17.20
CA PHE A 143 18.80 -1.93 -18.55
C PHE A 143 19.29 -3.31 -18.96
N THR A 144 18.47 -4.34 -18.74
CA THR A 144 18.84 -5.76 -18.93
C THR A 144 19.54 -6.03 -20.27
N ARG A 145 19.13 -5.36 -21.35
CA ARG A 145 19.73 -5.53 -22.69
C ARG A 145 21.21 -5.13 -22.77
N LEU A 146 21.72 -4.33 -21.83
CA LEU A 146 23.12 -3.94 -21.76
C LEU A 146 23.98 -4.88 -20.90
N PHE A 147 23.41 -5.92 -20.30
CA PHE A 147 24.15 -6.85 -19.44
C PHE A 147 24.76 -8.04 -20.20
N GLY A 148 24.68 -8.07 -21.53
CA GLY A 148 25.19 -9.16 -22.36
C GLY A 148 26.71 -9.26 -22.41
N ALA A 149 27.23 -10.09 -23.31
CA ALA A 149 28.67 -10.37 -23.45
C ALA A 149 29.55 -9.12 -23.61
N THR A 150 28.98 -8.04 -24.15
CA THR A 150 29.69 -6.79 -24.44
C THR A 150 29.56 -5.71 -23.34
N LYS A 151 28.97 -6.01 -22.18
CA LYS A 151 28.68 -5.01 -21.12
C LYS A 151 29.87 -4.19 -20.61
N THR A 152 31.09 -4.73 -20.70
CA THR A 152 32.34 -4.07 -20.29
C THR A 152 33.16 -3.56 -21.47
N THR A 153 32.65 -3.70 -22.70
CA THR A 153 33.39 -3.36 -23.91
C THR A 153 33.23 -1.88 -24.23
N ALA A 154 34.36 -1.17 -24.36
CA ALA A 154 34.39 0.25 -24.70
C ALA A 154 34.40 0.51 -26.23
N CYS A 155 34.21 -0.53 -27.05
CA CYS A 155 34.35 -0.47 -28.50
C CYS A 155 33.04 -0.83 -29.21
N ALA A 156 32.73 -0.11 -30.28
CA ALA A 156 31.71 -0.48 -31.25
C ALA A 156 32.27 -1.56 -32.19
N ALA A 157 32.40 -2.78 -31.72
CA ALA A 157 32.70 -3.89 -32.61
C ALA A 157 32.22 -5.19 -31.98
N ILE A 158 31.29 -5.85 -32.65
CA ILE A 158 31.20 -7.30 -32.62
C ILE A 158 32.44 -7.76 -33.36
N PRO A 159 33.48 -8.31 -32.71
CA PRO A 159 34.55 -8.95 -33.47
C PRO A 159 33.90 -10.15 -34.17
N ASP A 160 34.07 -10.24 -35.49
CA ASP A 160 33.50 -11.27 -36.37
C ASP A 160 31.97 -11.32 -36.43
N LEU A 161 31.36 -10.31 -37.07
CA LEU A 161 30.03 -10.49 -37.64
C LEU A 161 30.12 -11.68 -38.62
N PRO A 162 29.30 -12.73 -38.48
CA PRO A 162 29.28 -13.82 -39.45
C PRO A 162 29.05 -13.26 -40.86
N ASP A 163 29.67 -13.84 -41.89
CA ASP A 163 29.49 -13.38 -43.28
C ASP A 163 28.01 -13.21 -43.65
N ALA A 164 27.14 -14.10 -43.15
CA ALA A 164 25.70 -14.03 -43.31
C ALA A 164 25.08 -12.72 -42.78
N ALA A 165 25.56 -12.22 -41.64
CA ALA A 165 25.12 -10.95 -41.07
C ALA A 165 25.58 -9.77 -41.93
N VAL A 166 26.83 -9.78 -42.42
CA VAL A 166 27.32 -8.73 -43.32
C VAL A 166 26.49 -8.65 -44.61
N GLN A 167 26.06 -9.79 -45.16
CA GLN A 167 25.19 -9.81 -46.35
C GLN A 167 23.78 -9.27 -46.07
N LEU A 168 23.22 -9.55 -44.88
CA LEU A 168 21.93 -9.02 -44.46
C LEU A 168 21.97 -7.50 -44.28
N GLU A 169 23.03 -6.95 -43.69
CA GLU A 169 23.24 -5.50 -43.61
C GLU A 169 23.33 -4.84 -45.00
N LYS A 170 24.12 -5.44 -45.91
CA LYS A 170 24.22 -4.98 -47.30
C LYS A 170 22.89 -5.02 -48.04
N ALA A 171 22.00 -5.93 -47.68
CA ALA A 171 20.64 -6.03 -48.20
C ALA A 171 19.65 -5.04 -47.54
N GLY A 172 20.13 -4.13 -46.68
CA GLY A 172 19.33 -3.09 -46.05
C GLY A 172 18.65 -3.49 -44.73
N TRP A 173 19.01 -4.64 -44.15
CA TRP A 173 18.46 -5.08 -42.86
C TRP A 173 19.28 -4.54 -41.70
N ASN A 174 18.61 -4.10 -40.62
CA ASN A 174 19.28 -3.72 -39.38
C ASN A 174 19.53 -4.95 -38.51
N ILE A 175 20.80 -5.27 -38.25
CA ILE A 175 21.18 -6.40 -37.41
C ILE A 175 21.38 -5.93 -35.98
N THR A 176 20.50 -6.40 -35.10
CA THR A 176 20.65 -6.14 -33.67
C THR A 176 21.53 -7.24 -33.05
N PRO A 177 22.64 -6.91 -32.39
CA PRO A 177 23.44 -7.91 -31.70
C PRO A 177 22.65 -8.62 -30.59
N PRO A 178 23.09 -9.81 -30.18
CA PRO A 178 22.55 -10.46 -28.99
C PRO A 178 22.57 -9.50 -27.80
N SER A 179 21.39 -9.16 -27.30
CA SER A 179 21.22 -8.31 -26.12
C SER A 179 21.43 -9.12 -24.84
N GLY A 180 21.77 -8.42 -23.77
CA GLY A 180 21.77 -9.01 -22.43
C GLY A 180 20.40 -9.56 -22.03
N THR A 181 20.44 -10.62 -21.24
CA THR A 181 19.30 -11.36 -20.74
C THR A 181 19.14 -11.16 -19.24
N LEU A 182 18.00 -11.58 -18.68
CA LEU A 182 17.83 -11.63 -17.23
C LEU A 182 18.83 -12.57 -16.55
N ARG A 183 19.35 -13.60 -17.25
CA ARG A 183 20.39 -14.48 -16.70
C ARG A 183 21.72 -13.74 -16.58
N ASP A 184 22.05 -12.90 -17.57
CA ASP A 184 23.27 -12.09 -17.53
C ASP A 184 23.21 -11.05 -16.41
N LEU A 185 22.05 -10.39 -16.23
CA LEU A 185 21.83 -9.50 -15.09
C LEU A 185 21.88 -10.24 -13.74
N LYS A 186 21.32 -11.47 -13.67
CA LYS A 186 21.34 -12.30 -12.45
C LYS A 186 22.77 -12.54 -11.96
N ALA A 187 23.71 -12.75 -12.88
CA ALA A 187 25.13 -12.95 -12.55
C ALA A 187 25.75 -11.72 -11.87
N GLU A 188 25.21 -10.52 -12.10
CA GLU A 188 25.70 -9.26 -11.53
C GLU A 188 25.02 -8.87 -10.20
N LEU A 189 23.99 -9.59 -9.75
CA LEU A 189 23.29 -9.26 -8.50
C LEU A 189 24.20 -9.23 -7.26
N PRO A 190 25.21 -10.13 -7.10
CA PRO A 190 26.17 -10.02 -6.01
C PRO A 190 26.92 -8.69 -6.02
N HIS A 191 27.26 -8.16 -7.21
CA HIS A 191 27.90 -6.86 -7.33
C HIS A 191 26.95 -5.73 -6.90
N VAL A 192 25.69 -5.77 -7.36
CA VAL A 192 24.68 -4.74 -7.05
C VAL A 192 24.35 -4.71 -5.55
N PHE A 193 24.01 -5.87 -4.97
CA PHE A 193 23.54 -5.93 -3.58
C PHE A 193 24.69 -5.99 -2.56
N ASN A 194 25.78 -6.71 -2.83
CA ASN A 194 26.83 -6.93 -1.83
C ASN A 194 27.98 -5.91 -1.95
N ARG A 195 28.36 -5.53 -3.17
CA ARG A 195 29.47 -4.57 -3.41
C ARG A 195 29.00 -3.12 -3.39
N LEU A 196 28.01 -2.79 -4.22
CA LEU A 196 27.47 -1.43 -4.31
C LEU A 196 26.50 -1.10 -3.16
N ARG A 197 26.00 -2.13 -2.45
CA ARG A 197 25.02 -1.97 -1.36
C ARG A 197 23.74 -1.27 -1.83
N CYS A 198 23.38 -1.42 -3.10
CA CYS A 198 22.07 -1.03 -3.58
C CYS A 198 21.02 -1.90 -2.91
N LYS A 199 19.89 -1.32 -2.55
CA LYS A 199 18.81 -2.02 -1.83
C LYS A 199 17.72 -2.52 -2.78
N TRP A 200 17.45 -1.76 -3.82
CA TRP A 200 16.42 -2.07 -4.81
C TRP A 200 17.03 -2.19 -6.20
N LEU A 201 16.53 -3.13 -6.97
CA LEU A 201 16.81 -3.28 -8.39
C LEU A 201 15.59 -2.79 -9.17
N HIS A 202 15.76 -1.74 -9.97
CA HIS A 202 14.73 -1.25 -10.88
C HIS A 202 15.07 -1.73 -12.29
N LEU A 203 14.24 -2.62 -12.83
CA LEU A 203 14.40 -3.10 -14.20
C LEU A 203 13.80 -2.07 -15.17
N LEU A 204 14.62 -1.55 -16.07
CA LEU A 204 14.13 -0.83 -17.25
C LEU A 204 13.38 -1.81 -18.18
N PRO A 205 12.53 -1.32 -19.10
CA PRO A 205 11.55 -2.13 -19.81
C PRO A 205 12.10 -3.48 -20.31
N VAL A 206 11.59 -4.55 -19.70
CA VAL A 206 11.95 -5.94 -20.04
C VAL A 206 11.04 -6.54 -21.10
N ASN A 207 9.90 -5.89 -21.36
CA ASN A 207 8.95 -6.32 -22.38
C ASN A 207 9.55 -6.14 -23.78
N PRO A 208 9.11 -6.95 -24.76
CA PRO A 208 9.50 -6.76 -26.15
C PRO A 208 9.13 -5.33 -26.61
N PRO A 209 9.94 -4.70 -27.48
CA PRO A 209 9.51 -3.46 -28.10
C PRO A 209 8.24 -3.74 -28.91
N PRO A 210 7.30 -2.79 -28.99
CA PRO A 210 6.16 -2.92 -29.89
C PRO A 210 6.70 -3.18 -31.31
N THR A 211 6.26 -4.29 -31.90
CA THR A 211 6.54 -4.72 -33.28
C THR A 211 5.58 -4.08 -34.25
#